data_AF-A0A947PB43-F1
#
_entry.id   AF-A0A947PB43-F1
#
_cell.length_a   1.000
_cell.length_b   1.000
_cell.length_c   1.000
_cell.angle_alpha   90.00
_cell.angle_beta   90.00
_cell.angle_gamma   90.00
#
_symmetry.space_group_name_H-M   'P 1'
#
loop_
_entity.id
_entity.type
_entity.pdbx_description
1 polymer ?
#
loop_
_entity_poly.entity_id
_entity_poly.type
_entity_poly.pdbx_seq_one_letter_code
_entity_poly.pdbx_strand_id
1 'polypeptide(L)'
;MLSYHLQGALSDLRDLIKITQTDMEDIKMAKHDPQFERLALKDEKIKSFEAKKAMIDHEISSLMSANPDKDLPELLNEEQHSALGELRTELNNLREANKHYAKLVLSVSNLYNTFLERLVPTEMQGYNKVASKDASILQVRV
;
A
#
# COMPACT_ATOMS: atom_id res chain seq x y z
N MET A 1 0.62 -27.39 -8.95
CA MET A 1 -0.27 -26.47 -8.20
C MET A 1 0.52 -25.26 -7.69
N LEU A 2 1.76 -25.47 -7.20
CA LEU A 2 2.68 -24.41 -6.78
C LEU A 2 2.86 -23.29 -7.80
N SER A 3 3.12 -23.63 -9.07
CA SER A 3 3.27 -22.63 -10.14
C SER A 3 2.01 -21.78 -10.33
N TYR A 4 0.81 -22.35 -10.16
CA TYR A 4 -0.44 -21.61 -10.25
C TYR A 4 -0.59 -20.61 -9.10
N HIS A 5 -0.29 -21.03 -7.87
CA HIS A 5 -0.33 -20.13 -6.71
C HIS A 5 0.73 -19.02 -6.80
N LEU A 6 1.94 -19.33 -7.28
CA LEU A 6 3.00 -18.35 -7.50
C LEU A 6 2.61 -17.30 -8.55
N GLN A 7 2.09 -17.74 -9.70
CA GLN A 7 1.63 -16.82 -10.75
C GLN A 7 0.43 -15.97 -10.29
N GLY A 8 -0.51 -16.58 -9.55
CA GLY A 8 -1.62 -15.84 -8.97
C GLY A 8 -1.16 -14.79 -7.96
N ALA A 9 -0.19 -15.12 -7.10
CA ALA A 9 0.37 -14.19 -6.12
C ALA A 9 1.15 -13.05 -6.80
N LEU A 10 1.90 -13.35 -7.87
CA LEU A 10 2.56 -12.33 -8.71
C LEU A 10 1.55 -11.37 -9.34
N SER A 11 0.45 -11.88 -9.86
CA SER A 11 -0.62 -11.04 -10.42
C SER A 11 -1.21 -10.10 -9.38
N ASP A 12 -1.49 -10.60 -8.17
CA ASP A 12 -2.04 -9.75 -7.09
C ASP A 12 -1.06 -8.65 -6.67
N LEU A 13 0.24 -8.96 -6.59
CA LEU A 13 1.26 -7.96 -6.27
C LEU A 13 1.36 -6.87 -7.35
N ARG A 14 1.38 -7.27 -8.63
CA ARG A 14 1.43 -6.32 -9.75
C ARG A 14 0.19 -5.43 -9.79
N ASP A 15 -0.98 -5.99 -9.52
CA ASP A 15 -2.22 -5.23 -9.40
C ASP A 15 -2.14 -4.22 -8.24
N LEU A 16 -1.68 -4.65 -7.06
CA LEU A 16 -1.51 -3.77 -5.89
C LEU A 16 -0.53 -2.62 -6.15
N ILE A 17 0.59 -2.90 -6.83
CA ILE A 17 1.56 -1.89 -7.25
C ILE A 17 0.89 -0.89 -8.19
N LYS A 18 0.18 -1.37 -9.21
CA LYS A 18 -0.49 -0.52 -10.21
C LYS A 18 -1.57 0.36 -9.59
N ILE A 19 -2.39 -0.19 -8.68
CA ILE A 19 -3.40 0.60 -7.95
C ILE A 19 -2.70 1.68 -7.12
N THR A 20 -1.65 1.33 -6.39
CA THR A 20 -0.89 2.28 -5.57
C THR A 20 -0.23 3.38 -6.41
N GLN A 21 0.29 3.06 -7.59
CA GLN A 21 0.81 4.06 -8.53
C GLN A 21 -0.28 4.99 -9.07
N THR A 22 -1.45 4.44 -9.37
CA THR A 22 -2.60 5.24 -9.82
C THR A 22 -3.06 6.18 -8.71
N ASP A 23 -3.10 5.71 -7.46
CA ASP A 23 -3.41 6.54 -6.29
C ASP A 23 -2.41 7.69 -6.14
N MET A 24 -1.11 7.44 -6.37
CA MET A 24 -0.07 8.48 -6.35
C MET A 24 -0.29 9.55 -7.43
N GLU A 25 -0.66 9.17 -8.66
CA GLU A 25 -0.95 10.12 -9.73
C GLU A 25 -2.21 10.95 -9.44
N ASP A 26 -3.23 10.32 -8.88
CA ASP A 26 -4.45 11.00 -8.49
C ASP A 26 -4.24 12.01 -7.36
N ILE A 27 -3.37 11.69 -6.38
CA ILE A 27 -2.94 12.68 -5.36
C ILE A 27 -2.33 13.91 -6.03
N LYS A 28 -1.45 13.74 -7.02
CA LYS A 28 -0.80 14.86 -7.72
C LYS A 28 -1.79 15.73 -8.49
N MET A 29 -2.87 15.12 -9.00
CA MET A 29 -3.95 15.82 -9.70
C MET A 29 -5.05 16.35 -8.76
N ALA A 30 -4.91 16.20 -7.45
CA ALA A 30 -5.94 16.51 -6.44
C ALA A 30 -7.28 15.78 -6.68
N LYS A 31 -7.23 14.56 -7.23
CA LYS A 31 -8.40 13.69 -7.47
C LYS A 31 -8.53 12.65 -6.36
N HIS A 32 -9.13 13.00 -5.25
CA HIS A 32 -9.11 12.13 -4.06
C HIS A 32 -10.25 11.10 -3.99
N ASP A 33 -11.37 11.35 -4.66
CA ASP A 33 -12.56 10.48 -4.56
C ASP A 33 -12.35 9.02 -5.02
N PRO A 34 -11.64 8.74 -6.14
CA PRO A 34 -11.44 7.36 -6.61
C PRO A 34 -10.63 6.47 -5.66
N GLN A 35 -9.90 7.05 -4.71
CA GLN A 35 -9.08 6.29 -3.76
C GLN A 35 -9.94 5.46 -2.80
N PHE A 36 -11.15 5.94 -2.46
CA PHE A 36 -12.06 5.22 -1.57
C PHE A 36 -12.62 3.96 -2.22
N GLU A 37 -12.94 4.01 -3.51
CA GLU A 37 -13.40 2.84 -4.28
C GLU A 37 -12.28 1.80 -4.43
N ARG A 38 -11.05 2.26 -4.68
CA ARG A 38 -9.87 1.39 -4.82
C ARG A 38 -9.43 0.76 -3.51
N LEU A 39 -9.76 1.35 -2.37
CA LEU A 39 -9.44 0.77 -1.06
C LEU A 39 -10.02 -0.64 -0.91
N ALA A 40 -11.30 -0.82 -1.25
CA ALA A 40 -11.95 -2.13 -1.20
C ALA A 40 -11.27 -3.16 -2.12
N LEU A 41 -10.86 -2.73 -3.31
CA LEU A 41 -10.12 -3.57 -4.26
C LEU A 41 -8.74 -3.97 -3.72
N LYS A 42 -8.02 -3.05 -3.07
CA LYS A 42 -6.72 -3.33 -2.45
C LYS A 42 -6.86 -4.34 -1.32
N ASP A 43 -7.86 -4.19 -0.47
CA ASP A 43 -8.12 -5.12 0.63
C ASP A 43 -8.44 -6.53 0.13
N GLU A 44 -9.23 -6.65 -0.95
CA GLU A 44 -9.51 -7.94 -1.59
C GLU A 44 -8.21 -8.58 -2.13
N LYS A 45 -7.39 -7.80 -2.84
CA LYS A 45 -6.13 -8.29 -3.41
C LYS A 45 -5.11 -8.69 -2.35
N ILE A 46 -5.03 -7.96 -1.24
CA ILE A 46 -4.17 -8.31 -0.09
C ILE A 46 -4.61 -9.66 0.50
N LYS A 47 -5.91 -9.83 0.79
CA LYS A 47 -6.45 -11.10 1.30
C LYS A 47 -6.19 -12.25 0.34
N SER A 48 -6.37 -12.01 -0.97
CA SER A 48 -6.11 -13.01 -2.01
C SER A 48 -4.64 -13.41 -2.05
N PHE A 49 -3.72 -12.44 -1.94
CA PHE A 49 -2.28 -12.68 -1.88
C PHE A 49 -1.90 -13.48 -0.62
N GLU A 50 -2.41 -13.11 0.56
CA GLU A 50 -2.14 -13.80 1.82
C GLU A 50 -2.61 -15.26 1.78
N ALA A 51 -3.79 -15.52 1.22
CA ALA A 51 -4.29 -16.87 1.03
C ALA A 51 -3.39 -17.68 0.09
N LYS A 52 -2.98 -17.11 -1.04
CA LYS A 52 -2.06 -17.77 -1.98
C LYS A 52 -0.69 -18.01 -1.37
N LYS A 53 -0.16 -17.08 -0.57
CA LYS A 53 1.08 -17.25 0.20
C LYS A 53 0.99 -18.44 1.14
N ALA A 54 -0.11 -18.56 1.90
CA ALA A 54 -0.32 -19.69 2.80
C ALA A 54 -0.35 -21.03 2.05
N MET A 55 -0.96 -21.07 0.86
CA MET A 55 -0.95 -22.27 0.01
C MET A 55 0.46 -22.59 -0.52
N ILE A 56 1.22 -21.58 -0.94
CA ILE A 56 2.62 -21.75 -1.36
C ILE A 56 3.45 -22.35 -0.22
N ASP A 57 3.36 -21.78 0.99
CA ASP A 57 4.09 -22.26 2.16
C ASP A 57 3.73 -23.72 2.51
N HIS A 58 2.44 -24.07 2.43
CA HIS A 58 1.95 -25.44 2.65
C HIS A 58 2.48 -26.43 1.60
N GLU A 59 2.47 -26.06 0.32
CA GLU A 59 2.97 -26.90 -0.76
C GLU A 59 4.48 -27.10 -0.67
N ILE A 60 5.25 -26.05 -0.39
CA ILE A 60 6.69 -26.14 -0.16
C ILE A 60 6.99 -27.08 1.02
N SER A 61 6.27 -26.92 2.14
CA SER A 61 6.45 -27.76 3.32
C SER A 61 6.14 -29.23 3.04
N SER A 62 5.10 -29.49 2.23
CA SER A 62 4.71 -30.83 1.81
C SER A 62 5.75 -31.45 0.87
N LEU A 63 6.31 -30.68 -0.08
CA LEU A 63 7.38 -31.12 -0.98
C LEU A 63 8.65 -31.51 -0.24
N MET A 64 9.06 -30.69 0.75
CA MET A 64 10.21 -30.98 1.60
C MET A 64 9.97 -32.20 2.50
N SER A 65 8.78 -32.35 3.07
CA SER A 65 8.45 -33.50 3.92
C SER A 65 8.42 -34.82 3.13
N ALA A 66 8.00 -34.77 1.86
CA ALA A 66 7.99 -35.93 0.97
C ALA A 66 9.39 -36.31 0.44
N ASN A 67 10.35 -35.38 0.48
CA ASN A 67 11.72 -35.59 0.00
C ASN A 67 12.73 -35.07 1.02
N PRO A 68 12.89 -35.75 2.18
CA PRO A 68 13.73 -35.28 3.28
C PRO A 68 15.23 -35.21 2.94
N ASP A 69 15.66 -35.92 1.89
CA ASP A 69 17.07 -35.99 1.47
C ASP A 69 17.45 -34.96 0.39
N LYS A 70 16.51 -34.12 -0.06
CA LYS A 70 16.73 -33.14 -1.13
C LYS A 70 16.43 -31.73 -0.67
N ASP A 71 17.30 -30.79 -1.03
CA ASP A 71 17.08 -29.38 -0.73
C ASP A 71 16.02 -28.77 -1.65
N LEU A 72 15.33 -27.73 -1.15
CA LEU A 72 14.26 -27.04 -1.87
C LEU A 72 14.62 -26.65 -3.32
N PRO A 73 15.84 -26.17 -3.64
CA PRO A 73 16.20 -25.85 -5.01
C PRO A 73 16.23 -27.03 -5.97
N GLU A 74 16.47 -28.24 -5.46
CA GLU A 74 16.49 -29.47 -6.25
C GLU A 74 15.08 -30.04 -6.48
N LEU A 75 14.10 -29.58 -5.69
CA LEU A 75 12.70 -29.97 -5.77
C LEU A 75 11.87 -29.07 -6.69
N LEU A 76 12.39 -27.89 -7.02
CA LEU A 76 11.71 -26.90 -7.85
C LEU A 76 12.23 -26.94 -9.29
N ASN A 77 11.33 -26.70 -10.24
CA ASN A 77 11.72 -26.50 -11.63
C ASN A 77 12.19 -25.05 -11.90
N GLU A 78 12.79 -24.81 -13.06
CA GLU A 78 13.30 -23.48 -13.43
C GLU A 78 12.22 -22.38 -13.39
N GLU A 79 10.98 -22.70 -13.80
CA GLU A 79 9.87 -21.75 -13.77
C GLU A 79 9.50 -21.34 -12.34
N GLN A 80 9.48 -22.28 -11.40
CA GLN A 80 9.17 -22.03 -9.99
C GLN A 80 10.28 -21.21 -9.32
N HIS A 81 11.54 -21.49 -9.65
CA HIS A 81 12.68 -20.68 -9.23
C HIS A 81 12.57 -19.24 -9.73
N SER A 82 12.28 -19.07 -11.03
CA SER A 82 12.07 -17.75 -11.62
C SER A 82 10.92 -17.02 -10.94
N ALA A 83 9.77 -17.69 -10.76
CA ALA A 83 8.59 -17.08 -10.16
C ALA A 83 8.81 -16.67 -8.69
N LEU A 84 9.56 -17.44 -7.90
CA LEU A 84 9.95 -17.05 -6.54
C LEU A 84 10.88 -15.83 -6.52
N GLY A 85 11.83 -15.77 -7.46
CA GLY A 85 12.71 -14.62 -7.66
C GLY A 85 11.94 -13.35 -8.04
N GLU A 86 10.98 -13.48 -8.96
CA GLU A 86 10.07 -12.40 -9.34
C GLU A 86 9.22 -11.97 -8.13
N LEU A 87 8.69 -12.92 -7.34
CA LEU A 87 7.83 -12.61 -6.20
C LEU A 87 8.58 -11.76 -5.16
N ARG A 88 9.84 -12.10 -4.89
CA ARG A 88 10.72 -11.29 -4.02
C ARG A 88 10.94 -9.89 -4.58
N THR A 89 11.13 -9.78 -5.90
CA THR A 89 11.35 -8.50 -6.57
C THR A 89 10.09 -7.62 -6.49
N GLU A 90 8.92 -8.18 -6.80
CA GLU A 90 7.66 -7.45 -6.76
C GLU A 90 7.25 -7.04 -5.35
N LEU A 91 7.54 -7.86 -4.33
CA LEU A 91 7.35 -7.47 -2.93
C LEU A 91 8.19 -6.24 -2.55
N ASN A 92 9.44 -6.17 -3.02
CA ASN A 92 10.27 -5.00 -2.82
C ASN A 92 9.73 -3.77 -3.57
N ASN A 93 9.26 -3.96 -4.82
CA ASN A 93 8.63 -2.90 -5.59
C ASN A 93 7.39 -2.35 -4.91
N LEU A 94 6.52 -3.23 -4.39
CA LEU A 94 5.33 -2.84 -3.63
C LEU A 94 5.70 -2.05 -2.37
N ARG A 95 6.74 -2.49 -1.65
CA ARG A 95 7.24 -1.78 -0.46
C ARG A 95 7.71 -0.37 -0.80
N GLU A 96 8.50 -0.20 -1.85
CA GLU A 96 8.99 1.12 -2.26
C GLU A 96 7.85 2.02 -2.78
N ALA A 97 6.94 1.48 -3.60
CA ALA A 97 5.77 2.20 -4.07
C ALA A 97 4.89 2.69 -2.91
N ASN A 98 4.63 1.83 -1.92
CA ASN A 98 3.84 2.18 -0.75
C ASN A 98 4.55 3.22 0.13
N LYS A 99 5.88 3.13 0.27
CA LYS A 99 6.68 4.14 0.98
C LYS A 99 6.59 5.51 0.30
N HIS A 100 6.60 5.56 -1.03
CA HIS A 100 6.42 6.80 -1.78
C HIS A 100 5.00 7.36 -1.61
N TYR A 101 3.99 6.51 -1.73
CA TYR A 101 2.60 6.87 -1.49
C TYR A 101 2.39 7.47 -0.10
N ALA A 102 2.91 6.83 0.95
CA ALA A 102 2.81 7.33 2.32
C ALA A 102 3.43 8.74 2.50
N LYS A 103 4.59 8.99 1.88
CA LYS A 103 5.21 10.33 1.90
C LYS A 103 4.34 11.39 1.22
N LEU A 104 3.70 11.05 0.11
CA LEU A 104 2.77 11.96 -0.59
C LEU A 104 1.56 12.28 0.28
N VAL A 105 0.92 11.26 0.86
CA VAL A 105 -0.23 11.43 1.76
C VAL A 105 0.12 12.33 2.95
N LEU A 106 1.27 12.11 3.59
CA LEU A 106 1.74 12.96 4.70
C LEU A 106 1.98 14.40 4.26
N SER A 107 2.58 14.60 3.08
CA SER A 107 2.87 15.93 2.55
C SER A 107 1.58 16.72 2.28
N VAL A 108 0.58 16.06 1.69
CA VAL A 108 -0.73 16.65 1.41
C VAL A 108 -1.51 16.93 2.69
N SER A 109 -1.48 16.01 3.66
CA SER A 109 -2.10 16.23 4.97
C SER A 109 -1.49 17.44 5.68
N ASN A 110 -0.16 17.56 5.70
CA ASN A 110 0.52 18.70 6.29
C ASN A 110 0.19 20.01 5.58
N LEU A 111 0.07 20.00 4.26
CA LEU A 111 -0.33 21.17 3.49
C LEU A 111 -1.73 21.65 3.88
N TYR A 112 -2.72 20.75 3.91
CA TYR A 112 -4.08 21.09 4.32
C TYR A 112 -4.15 21.57 5.77
N ASN A 113 -3.43 20.92 6.69
CA ASN A 113 -3.36 21.35 8.09
C ASN A 113 -2.76 22.76 8.20
N THR A 114 -1.68 23.05 7.47
CA THR A 114 -1.06 24.39 7.45
C THR A 114 -2.02 25.44 6.88
N PHE A 115 -2.78 25.10 5.84
CA PHE A 115 -3.80 26.00 5.30
C PHE A 115 -4.93 26.26 6.29
N LEU A 116 -5.42 25.22 6.98
CA LEU A 116 -6.42 25.35 8.02
C LEU A 116 -5.93 26.23 9.18
N GLU A 117 -4.70 26.02 9.64
CA GLU A 117 -4.09 26.84 10.70
C GLU A 117 -3.92 28.31 10.29
N ARG A 118 -3.68 28.61 9.01
CA ARG A 118 -3.63 30.00 8.53
C ARG A 118 -4.99 30.65 8.35
N LEU A 119 -5.99 29.88 7.93
CA LEU A 119 -7.37 30.36 7.73
C LEU A 119 -8.09 30.58 9.06
N VAL A 120 -7.92 29.64 9.99
CA VAL A 120 -8.46 29.69 11.35
C VAL A 120 -7.30 29.45 12.32
N PRO A 121 -6.50 30.49 12.61
CA PRO A 121 -5.45 30.38 13.63
C PRO A 121 -6.10 29.93 14.93
N THR A 122 -5.59 28.86 15.52
CA THR A 122 -6.04 28.39 16.83
C THR A 122 -5.06 28.91 17.87
N GLU A 123 -5.59 29.61 18.87
CA GLU A 123 -4.82 30.12 19.99
C GLU A 123 -5.03 29.23 21.22
N MET A 124 -3.99 29.06 22.02
CA MET A 124 -4.10 28.39 23.30
C MET A 124 -4.67 29.39 24.32
N GLN A 125 -5.93 29.19 24.72
CA GLN A 125 -6.51 29.88 25.87
C GLN A 125 -6.46 28.94 27.08
N GLY A 126 -5.36 29.02 27.83
CA GLY A 126 -5.06 28.06 28.89
C GLY A 126 -4.69 26.69 28.32
N TYR A 127 -5.32 25.61 28.81
CA TYR A 127 -5.12 24.24 28.30
C TYR A 127 -6.02 23.87 27.11
N ASN A 128 -6.94 24.75 26.72
CA ASN A 128 -7.87 24.51 25.62
C ASN A 128 -7.36 25.18 24.35
N LYS A 129 -7.35 24.42 23.25
CA LYS A 129 -7.09 24.93 21.91
C LYS A 129 -8.40 25.55 21.39
N VAL A 130 -8.46 26.88 21.29
CA VAL A 130 -9.67 27.61 20.87
C VAL A 130 -9.39 28.31 19.54
N ALA A 131 -10.35 28.34 18.62
CA ALA A 131 -10.23 29.12 17.40
C ALA A 131 -10.06 30.62 17.75
N SER A 132 -9.03 31.26 17.21
CA SER A 132 -8.78 32.69 17.42
C SER A 132 -9.90 33.52 16.81
N LYS A 133 -10.24 34.63 17.48
CA LYS A 133 -11.27 35.57 17.02
C LYS A 133 -10.84 36.33 15.75
N ASP A 134 -9.54 36.35 15.45
CA ASP A 134 -8.95 37.00 14.27
C ASP A 134 -8.81 36.04 13.07
N ALA A 135 -9.80 35.18 12.86
CA ALA A 135 -9.85 34.41 11.62
C ALA A 135 -9.99 35.38 10.44
N SER A 136 -9.01 35.37 9.55
CA SER A 136 -8.94 36.27 8.38
C SER A 136 -10.19 36.20 7.48
N ILE A 137 -10.93 35.09 7.54
CA ILE A 137 -12.20 34.87 6.83
C ILE A 137 -13.41 35.58 7.47
N LEU A 138 -13.33 35.96 8.74
CA LEU A 138 -14.43 36.59 9.50
C LEU A 138 -14.33 38.12 9.51
N GLN A 139 -13.27 38.70 8.94
CA GLN A 139 -13.16 40.15 8.79
C GLN A 139 -14.04 40.61 7.63
N VAL A 140 -15.25 41.09 7.96
CA VAL A 140 -16.07 41.87 7.03
C VAL A 140 -15.29 43.16 6.70
N ARG A 141 -14.78 43.27 5.48
CA ARG A 141 -14.27 44.55 4.98
C ARG A 141 -15.47 45.48 4.77
N VAL A 142 -15.54 46.55 5.56
CA VAL A 142 -16.41 47.71 5.32
C VAL A 142 -15.64 48.70 4.45
#